data_AF-A0A923MS42-F1
#
_entry.id   AF-A0A923MS42-F1
#
_cell.length_a   1.000
_cell.length_b   1.000
_cell.length_c   1.000
_cell.angle_alpha   90.00
_cell.angle_beta   90.00
_cell.angle_gamma   90.00
#
_symmetry.space_group_name_H-M   'P 1'
#
loop_
_entity.id
_entity.type
_entity.pdbx_description
1 polymer ?
#
loop_
_entity_poly.entity_id
_entity_poly.type
_entity_poly.pdbx_seq_one_letter_code
_entity_poly.pdbx_strand_id
1 'polypeptide(L)'
;MNKSLWGKRKDFPDTEPQSTLPMVPPWEESAYAETEPMPLASVRPARPEPLALAPMEVSVYEAMALARKDDRVCPQPSRWLEFFALLKEHARGATLPAEPLLGSAWAATPPLAKRMCFEEQLEWAARHGCLQAAYDFLKALREPEWHLAR
;
A
#
# COMPACT_ATOMS: atom_id res chain seq x y z
N MET A 1 -51.15 21.26 15.43
CA MET A 1 -50.49 22.00 14.33
C MET A 1 -49.39 21.10 13.80
N ASN A 2 -49.60 20.49 12.63
CA ASN A 2 -48.77 19.40 12.13
C ASN A 2 -48.22 19.86 10.77
N LYS A 3 -46.90 19.99 10.62
CA LYS A 3 -46.28 20.16 9.30
C LYS A 3 -45.08 19.22 9.19
N SER A 4 -45.35 18.03 8.66
CA SER A 4 -44.33 17.10 8.18
C SER A 4 -43.73 17.64 6.90
N LEU A 5 -42.42 17.89 6.92
CA LEU A 5 -41.59 18.16 5.76
C LEU A 5 -41.22 16.82 5.12
N TRP A 6 -41.96 16.39 4.11
CA TRP A 6 -41.51 15.31 3.22
C TRP A 6 -41.29 15.86 1.82
N GLY A 7 -40.03 15.72 1.39
CA GLY A 7 -39.51 16.21 0.13
C GLY A 7 -40.25 15.61 -1.06
N LYS A 8 -40.43 16.45 -2.08
CA LYS A 8 -40.95 16.06 -3.38
C LYS A 8 -40.07 14.94 -3.95
N ARG A 9 -40.63 13.73 -4.08
CA ARG A 9 -40.05 12.72 -4.96
C ARG A 9 -40.11 13.25 -6.38
N LYS A 10 -39.00 13.18 -7.10
CA LYS A 10 -38.94 13.42 -8.54
C LYS A 10 -39.20 12.08 -9.19
N ASP A 11 -40.39 11.91 -9.76
CA ASP A 11 -40.70 10.78 -10.62
C ASP A 11 -39.92 10.92 -11.93
N PHE A 12 -39.26 9.85 -12.36
CA PHE A 12 -38.63 9.75 -13.67
C PHE A 12 -39.64 9.15 -14.66
N PRO A 13 -39.68 9.59 -15.92
CA PRO A 13 -40.56 8.99 -16.92
C PRO A 13 -40.12 7.58 -17.28
N ASP A 14 -41.10 6.71 -17.56
CA ASP A 14 -40.90 5.35 -18.03
C ASP A 14 -40.18 5.34 -19.38
N THR A 15 -39.19 4.45 -19.54
CA THR A 15 -38.42 4.34 -20.78
C THR A 15 -39.18 3.44 -21.74
N GLU A 16 -39.87 4.02 -22.72
CA GLU A 16 -40.49 3.25 -23.80
C GLU A 16 -39.39 2.66 -24.72
N PRO A 17 -39.41 1.35 -25.04
CA PRO A 17 -38.47 0.80 -25.98
C PRO A 17 -38.84 1.25 -27.40
N GLN A 18 -38.02 2.14 -27.96
CA GLN A 18 -38.14 2.58 -29.34
C GLN A 18 -37.73 1.45 -30.30
N SER A 19 -38.61 0.48 -30.54
CA SER A 19 -38.44 -0.57 -31.55
C SER A 19 -39.30 -0.28 -32.78
N THR A 20 -38.78 0.60 -33.63
CA THR A 20 -39.13 0.61 -35.05
C THR A 20 -37.94 1.13 -35.85
N LEU A 21 -36.94 0.27 -36.07
CA LEU A 21 -35.98 0.51 -37.13
C LEU A 21 -36.62 0.06 -38.46
N PRO A 22 -36.69 0.92 -39.48
CA PRO A 22 -37.12 0.49 -40.80
C PRO A 22 -36.10 -0.45 -41.43
N MET A 23 -36.65 -1.41 -42.14
CA MET A 23 -36.02 -2.36 -43.06
C MET A 23 -34.78 -1.78 -43.77
N VAL A 24 -33.63 -2.38 -43.47
CA VAL A 24 -32.33 -2.09 -44.11
C VAL A 24 -32.45 -2.27 -45.63
N PRO A 25 -32.04 -1.29 -46.46
CA PRO A 25 -32.03 -1.44 -47.91
C PRO A 25 -30.92 -2.42 -48.37
N PRO A 26 -31.07 -3.06 -49.55
CA PRO A 26 -30.30 -4.25 -49.94
C PRO A 26 -28.79 -4.06 -50.17
N TRP A 27 -28.26 -2.84 -50.02
CA TRP A 27 -26.84 -2.55 -50.23
C TRP A 27 -26.02 -2.52 -48.93
N GLU A 28 -26.64 -2.80 -47.79
CA GLU A 28 -25.99 -2.88 -46.47
C GLU A 28 -25.51 -4.29 -46.09
N GLU A 29 -25.45 -5.25 -47.03
CA GLU A 29 -24.78 -6.55 -46.82
C GLU A 29 -23.26 -6.40 -46.53
N SER A 30 -22.70 -5.20 -46.71
CA SER A 30 -21.29 -4.87 -46.41
C SER A 30 -21.09 -4.09 -45.09
N ALA A 31 -22.00 -4.18 -44.11
CA ALA A 31 -21.80 -3.53 -42.81
C ALA A 31 -20.68 -4.18 -41.95
N TYR A 32 -20.16 -5.35 -42.36
CA TYR A 32 -19.00 -5.97 -41.71
C TYR A 32 -17.97 -6.32 -42.78
N ALA A 33 -16.87 -5.56 -42.80
CA ALA A 33 -15.70 -5.97 -43.57
C ALA A 33 -15.13 -7.28 -42.99
N GLU A 34 -14.73 -8.20 -43.87
CA GLU A 34 -14.09 -9.45 -43.51
C GLU A 34 -12.82 -9.15 -42.69
N THR A 35 -12.68 -9.79 -41.52
CA THR A 35 -11.60 -9.49 -40.59
C THR A 35 -10.32 -10.15 -41.08
N GLU A 36 -9.47 -9.41 -41.79
CA GLU A 36 -8.15 -9.92 -42.15
C GLU A 36 -7.26 -10.01 -40.90
N PRO A 37 -6.62 -11.15 -40.64
CA PRO A 37 -5.73 -11.30 -39.49
C PRO A 37 -4.49 -10.43 -39.70
N MET A 38 -4.17 -9.62 -38.69
CA MET A 38 -2.94 -8.81 -38.70
C MET A 38 -1.72 -9.72 -38.91
N PRO A 39 -0.86 -9.46 -39.90
CA PRO A 39 0.34 -10.28 -40.11
C PRO A 39 1.23 -10.14 -38.88
N LEU A 40 1.57 -11.28 -38.27
CA LEU A 40 2.50 -11.34 -37.16
C LEU A 40 3.87 -10.91 -37.70
N ALA A 41 4.24 -9.64 -37.48
CA ALA A 41 5.59 -9.20 -37.76
C ALA A 41 6.55 -10.12 -36.99
N SER A 42 7.43 -10.81 -37.71
CA SER A 42 8.51 -11.60 -37.13
C SER A 42 9.54 -10.63 -36.54
N VAL A 43 9.14 -9.98 -35.45
CA VAL A 43 10.05 -9.26 -34.58
C VAL A 43 10.84 -10.35 -33.90
N ARG A 44 12.08 -10.60 -34.36
CA ARG A 44 13.06 -11.27 -33.51
C ARG A 44 13.01 -10.53 -32.19
N PRO A 45 12.62 -11.16 -31.07
CA PRO A 45 12.70 -10.46 -29.80
C PRO A 45 14.17 -10.08 -29.68
N ALA A 46 14.45 -8.77 -29.71
CA ALA A 46 15.69 -8.27 -29.17
C ALA A 46 15.77 -8.94 -27.82
N ARG A 47 16.79 -9.79 -27.63
CA ARG A 47 17.02 -10.49 -26.37
C ARG A 47 16.77 -9.43 -25.30
N PRO A 48 15.74 -9.55 -24.45
CA PRO A 48 15.51 -8.52 -23.45
C PRO A 48 16.84 -8.43 -22.73
N GLU A 49 17.43 -7.23 -22.71
CA GLU A 49 18.60 -7.02 -21.86
C GLU A 49 18.22 -7.62 -20.52
N PRO A 50 19.03 -8.53 -19.95
CA PRO A 50 18.69 -9.13 -18.68
C PRO A 50 18.39 -7.96 -17.78
N LEU A 51 17.11 -7.81 -17.41
CA LEU A 51 16.63 -6.73 -16.56
C LEU A 51 17.54 -6.84 -15.36
N ALA A 52 18.54 -5.96 -15.29
CA ALA A 52 19.48 -5.98 -14.20
C ALA A 52 18.58 -5.94 -12.98
N LEU A 53 18.69 -6.95 -12.13
CA LEU A 53 18.03 -7.00 -10.83
C LEU A 53 18.55 -5.76 -10.11
N ALA A 54 17.92 -4.60 -10.36
CA ALA A 54 18.14 -3.41 -9.60
C ALA A 54 18.00 -3.88 -8.15
N PRO A 55 18.96 -3.56 -7.27
CA PRO A 55 18.86 -3.97 -5.88
C PRO A 55 17.45 -3.58 -5.43
N MET A 56 16.65 -4.59 -5.07
CA MET A 56 15.24 -4.34 -4.74
C MET A 56 15.26 -3.39 -3.56
N GLU A 57 14.89 -2.14 -3.81
CA GLU A 57 14.79 -1.14 -2.77
C GLU A 57 13.74 -1.66 -1.79
N VAL A 58 14.14 -1.82 -0.54
CA VAL A 58 13.23 -2.35 0.48
C VAL A 58 12.00 -1.45 0.54
N SER A 59 10.84 -2.05 0.35
CA SER A 59 9.58 -1.32 0.45
C SER A 59 9.12 -1.20 1.91
N VAL A 60 8.32 -0.18 2.21
CA VAL A 60 7.69 -0.01 3.54
C VAL A 60 6.90 -1.25 3.92
N TYR A 61 6.20 -1.83 2.94
CA TYR A 61 5.41 -3.03 3.10
C TYR A 61 6.27 -4.23 3.56
N GLU A 62 7.46 -4.42 2.98
CA GLU A 62 8.37 -5.48 3.40
C GLU A 62 8.89 -5.28 4.82
N ALA A 63 9.22 -4.04 5.20
CA ALA A 63 9.64 -3.73 6.57
C ALA A 63 8.52 -3.96 7.59
N MET A 64 7.28 -3.56 7.26
CA MET A 64 6.11 -3.84 8.09
C MET A 64 5.78 -5.33 8.15
N ALA A 65 5.91 -6.06 7.06
CA ALA A 65 5.69 -7.51 7.03
C ALA A 65 6.69 -8.23 7.93
N LEU A 66 7.97 -7.82 7.91
CA LEU A 66 8.99 -8.36 8.80
C LEU A 66 8.70 -8.04 10.27
N ALA A 67 8.24 -6.81 10.55
CA ALA A 67 7.88 -6.37 11.89
C ALA A 67 6.64 -7.07 12.48
N ARG A 68 5.76 -7.61 11.63
CA ARG A 68 4.51 -8.30 12.02
C ARG A 68 4.63 -9.83 12.00
N LYS A 69 5.73 -10.36 11.48
CA LYS A 69 5.98 -11.80 11.40
C LYS A 69 5.90 -12.44 12.80
N ASP A 70 5.35 -13.64 12.94
CA ASP A 70 5.30 -14.40 14.20
C ASP A 70 4.67 -13.62 15.38
N ASP A 71 3.60 -12.85 15.11
CA ASP A 71 2.89 -12.02 16.11
C ASP A 71 3.76 -10.96 16.81
N ARG A 72 4.84 -10.53 16.15
CA ARG A 72 5.65 -9.41 16.59
C ARG A 72 4.84 -8.10 16.58
N VAL A 73 5.11 -7.27 17.58
CA VAL A 73 4.45 -5.97 17.80
C VAL A 73 5.44 -4.84 17.59
N CYS A 74 6.55 -4.89 18.31
CA CYS A 74 7.64 -3.92 18.27
C CYS A 74 8.91 -4.60 18.82
N PRO A 75 10.10 -4.03 18.60
CA PRO A 75 11.30 -4.47 19.31
C PRO A 75 11.18 -4.27 20.83
N GLN A 76 11.98 -5.01 21.61
CA GLN A 76 12.14 -4.76 23.04
C GLN A 76 12.63 -3.32 23.30
N PRO A 77 12.31 -2.70 24.46
CA PRO A 77 12.59 -1.28 24.71
C PRO A 77 14.04 -0.86 24.44
N SER A 78 15.02 -1.68 24.83
CA SER A 78 16.44 -1.41 24.58
C SER A 78 16.78 -1.35 23.10
N ARG A 79 16.26 -2.31 22.31
CA ARG A 79 16.47 -2.34 20.86
C ARG A 79 15.67 -1.27 20.13
N TRP A 80 14.51 -0.91 20.66
CA TRP A 80 13.70 0.16 20.12
C TRP A 80 14.38 1.54 20.30
N LEU A 81 15.09 1.75 21.40
CA LEU A 81 15.95 2.93 21.57
C LEU A 81 17.07 3.01 20.54
N GLU A 82 17.78 1.90 20.32
CA GLU A 82 18.85 1.81 19.32
C GLU A 82 18.32 2.13 17.92
N PHE A 83 17.16 1.57 17.58
CA PHE A 83 16.45 1.87 16.33
C PHE A 83 16.13 3.37 16.20
N PHE A 84 15.60 3.98 17.25
CA PHE A 84 15.28 5.41 17.23
C PHE A 84 16.54 6.29 17.13
N ALA A 85 17.65 5.88 17.75
CA ALA A 85 18.95 6.56 17.60
C ALA A 85 19.43 6.53 16.14
N LEU A 86 19.29 5.39 15.45
CA LEU A 86 19.57 5.28 14.02
C LEU A 86 18.71 6.26 13.22
N LEU A 87 17.41 6.36 13.49
CA LEU A 87 16.55 7.34 12.82
C LEU A 87 16.99 8.79 13.07
N LYS A 88 17.43 9.10 14.30
CA LYS A 88 17.95 10.44 14.66
C LYS A 88 19.20 10.82 13.90
N GLU A 89 20.12 9.88 13.67
CA GLU A 89 21.33 10.13 12.88
C GLU A 89 21.00 10.51 11.42
N HIS A 90 19.91 9.94 10.89
CA HIS A 90 19.41 10.25 9.55
C HIS A 90 18.49 11.49 9.50
N ALA A 91 18.05 12.02 10.64
CA ALA A 91 17.25 13.23 10.74
C ALA A 91 18.14 14.47 10.57
N ARG A 92 18.54 14.79 9.33
CA ARG A 92 19.31 16.00 8.97
C ARG A 92 18.49 17.29 9.12
N GLY A 93 17.98 17.58 10.31
CA GLY A 93 17.11 18.74 10.60
C GLY A 93 15.63 18.49 10.32
N ALA A 94 15.23 17.25 10.01
CA ALA A 94 13.84 16.86 9.87
C ALA A 94 13.16 16.67 11.24
N THR A 95 11.85 16.90 11.30
CA THR A 95 11.04 16.59 12.48
C THR A 95 11.10 15.09 12.74
N LEU A 96 11.53 14.70 13.94
CA LEU A 96 11.63 13.30 14.36
C LEU A 96 10.25 12.65 14.50
N PRO A 97 10.15 11.32 14.31
CA PRO A 97 8.91 10.61 14.60
C PRO A 97 8.68 10.52 16.11
N ALA A 98 7.50 10.01 16.49
CA ALA A 98 7.16 9.78 17.89
C ALA A 98 8.26 9.00 18.62
N GLU A 99 8.65 9.48 19.80
CA GLU A 99 9.70 8.85 20.61
C GLU A 99 9.24 7.47 21.09
N PRO A 100 10.11 6.44 21.09
CA PRO A 100 9.76 5.13 21.61
C PRO A 100 9.30 5.22 23.07
N LEU A 101 8.30 4.42 23.41
CA LEU A 101 7.82 4.29 24.77
C LEU A 101 8.86 3.48 25.58
N LEU A 102 9.23 3.97 26.76
CA LEU A 102 10.27 3.36 27.60
C LEU A 102 9.77 3.08 29.02
N GLY A 103 10.43 2.15 29.71
CA GLY A 103 10.20 1.86 31.12
C GLY A 103 8.75 1.52 31.46
N SER A 104 8.20 2.19 32.48
CA SER A 104 6.83 1.98 32.96
C SER A 104 5.77 2.36 31.92
N ALA A 105 6.01 3.40 31.12
CA ALA A 105 5.09 3.81 30.05
C ALA A 105 4.98 2.72 28.98
N TRP A 106 6.08 2.06 28.63
CA TRP A 106 6.05 0.91 27.72
C TRP A 106 5.28 -0.27 28.30
N ALA A 107 5.47 -0.58 29.59
CA ALA A 107 4.75 -1.68 30.24
C ALA A 107 3.23 -1.42 30.34
N ALA A 108 2.83 -0.17 30.58
CA ALA A 108 1.43 0.23 30.71
C ALA A 108 0.69 0.39 29.36
N THR A 109 1.43 0.55 28.26
CA THR A 109 0.83 0.79 26.95
C THR A 109 0.34 -0.53 26.33
N PRO A 110 -0.88 -0.59 25.77
CA PRO A 110 -1.38 -1.80 25.11
C PRO A 110 -0.59 -2.15 23.84
N PRO A 111 -0.48 -3.43 23.45
CA PRO A 111 0.29 -3.86 22.28
C PRO A 111 -0.06 -3.13 20.98
N LEU A 112 -1.35 -2.86 20.73
CA LEU A 112 -1.79 -2.15 19.53
C LEU A 112 -1.17 -0.75 19.42
N ALA A 113 -1.15 0.01 20.52
CA ALA A 113 -0.57 1.35 20.52
C ALA A 113 0.96 1.32 20.31
N LYS A 114 1.65 0.31 20.85
CA LYS A 114 3.08 0.10 20.58
C LYS A 114 3.33 -0.17 19.09
N ARG A 115 2.50 -1.02 18.47
CA ARG A 115 2.57 -1.32 17.03
C ARG A 115 2.39 -0.06 16.19
N MET A 116 1.36 0.74 16.48
CA MET A 116 1.10 1.98 15.72
C MET A 116 2.27 2.96 15.81
N CYS A 117 2.85 3.15 17.01
CA CYS A 117 4.03 3.99 17.19
C CYS A 117 5.23 3.48 16.37
N PHE A 118 5.46 2.16 16.38
CA PHE A 118 6.55 1.56 15.61
C PHE A 118 6.34 1.66 14.09
N GLU A 119 5.11 1.49 13.61
CA GLU A 119 4.75 1.63 12.20
C GLU A 119 4.95 3.07 11.71
N GLU A 120 4.57 4.07 12.51
CA GLU A 120 4.81 5.49 12.19
C GLU A 120 6.31 5.80 12.04
N GLN A 121 7.16 5.19 12.87
CA GLN A 121 8.61 5.34 12.76
C GLN A 121 9.16 4.68 11.48
N LEU A 122 8.61 3.53 11.06
CA LEU A 122 8.99 2.91 9.79
C LEU A 122 8.56 3.73 8.57
N GLU A 123 7.36 4.28 8.61
CA GLU A 123 6.88 5.22 7.57
C GLU A 123 7.73 6.50 7.54
N TRP A 124 8.15 6.99 8.71
CA TRP A 124 9.10 8.08 8.79
C TRP A 124 10.43 7.71 8.13
N ALA A 125 10.96 6.51 8.40
CA ALA A 125 12.22 6.05 7.82
C ALA A 125 12.16 5.98 6.28
N ALA A 126 11.01 5.55 5.74
CA ALA A 126 10.72 5.54 4.32
C ALA A 126 10.76 6.94 3.69
N ARG A 127 10.08 7.91 4.30
CA ARG A 127 10.01 9.29 3.81
C ARG A 127 11.37 9.99 3.81
N HIS A 128 12.30 9.56 4.67
CA HIS A 128 13.62 10.18 4.83
C HIS A 128 14.75 9.34 4.22
N GLY A 129 14.45 8.27 3.48
CA GLY A 129 15.45 7.47 2.77
C GLY A 129 16.39 6.66 3.67
N CYS A 130 16.00 6.38 4.92
CA CYS A 130 16.76 5.52 5.84
C CYS A 130 16.09 4.16 6.09
N LEU A 131 15.09 3.81 5.28
CA LEU A 131 14.34 2.56 5.38
C LEU A 131 15.22 1.32 5.19
N GLN A 132 16.23 1.38 4.32
CA GLN A 132 17.15 0.26 4.12
C GLN A 132 17.92 -0.06 5.42
N ALA A 133 18.51 0.96 6.05
CA ALA A 133 19.23 0.80 7.32
C ALA A 133 18.30 0.34 8.45
N ALA A 134 17.07 0.89 8.49
CA ALA A 134 16.03 0.44 9.40
C ALA A 134 15.71 -1.06 9.19
N TYR A 135 15.52 -1.49 7.95
CA TYR A 135 15.20 -2.88 7.62
C TYR A 135 16.33 -3.85 7.96
N ASP A 136 17.57 -3.47 7.65
CA ASP A 136 18.75 -4.29 7.98
C ASP A 136 18.92 -4.44 9.49
N PHE A 137 18.66 -3.37 10.26
CA PHE A 137 18.60 -3.44 11.72
C PHE A 137 17.54 -4.44 12.19
N LEU A 138 16.32 -4.39 11.65
CA LEU A 138 15.25 -5.32 12.04
C LEU A 138 15.55 -6.77 11.64
N LYS A 139 16.21 -7.00 10.51
CA LYS A 139 16.67 -8.34 10.12
C LYS A 139 17.72 -8.92 11.07
N ALA A 140 18.53 -8.07 11.70
CA ALA A 140 19.54 -8.50 12.65
C ALA A 140 18.96 -8.89 14.02
N LEU A 141 17.74 -8.43 14.36
CA LEU A 141 17.09 -8.72 15.63
C LEU A 141 16.66 -10.19 15.74
N ARG A 142 17.06 -10.84 16.83
CA ARG A 142 16.63 -12.20 17.20
C ARG A 142 15.24 -12.18 17.79
N GLU A 143 14.54 -13.32 17.73
CA GLU A 143 13.19 -13.51 18.30
C GLU A 143 12.99 -12.99 19.75
N PRO A 144 13.88 -13.23 20.74
CA PRO A 144 13.68 -12.71 22.11
C PRO A 144 13.82 -11.19 22.22
N GLU A 145 14.40 -10.56 21.20
CA GLU A 145 14.56 -9.11 21.11
C GLU A 145 13.31 -8.43 20.54
N TRP A 146 12.29 -9.22 20.19
CA TRP A 146 10.98 -8.75 19.83
C TRP A 146 10.00 -8.88 21.00
N HIS A 147 9.08 -7.93 21.09
CA HIS A 147 7.88 -8.03 21.91
C HIS A 147 6.75 -8.60 21.07
N LEU A 148 6.12 -9.66 21.57
CA LEU A 148 5.01 -10.35 20.92
C LEU A 148 3.67 -9.88 21.52
N ALA A 149 2.61 -9.89 20.73
CA ALA A 149 1.24 -9.70 21.20
C ALA A 149 0.79 -10.95 21.96
N ARG A 150 1.16 -11.06 23.23
CA ARG A 150 0.71 -12.13 24.13
C ARG A 150 -0.39 -11.62 25.03
#